data_AF-A0A2N0VCU0-F1
#
_entry.id   AF-A0A2N0VCU0-F1
#
_cell.length_a   1.000
_cell.length_b   1.000
_cell.length_c   1.000
_cell.angle_alpha   90.00
_cell.angle_beta   90.00
_cell.angle_gamma   90.00
#
_symmetry.space_group_name_H-M   'P 1'
#
loop_
_entity.id
_entity.type
_entity.pdbx_description
1 polymer ?
#
loop_
_entity_poly.entity_id
_entity_poly.type
_entity_poly.pdbx_seq_one_letter_code
_entity_poly.pdbx_strand_id
1 'polypeptide(L)' 'MKRRDLLKILEEMGCRLSRHGGNHDWYTNEETRQSQAVPRHNEINDYLAKTIIKKLSGK' A
#
# COMPACT_ATOMS: atom_id res chain seq x y z
N MET A 1 -4.56 9.21 -7.36
CA MET A 1 -5.05 7.90 -7.83
C MET A 1 -6.16 7.39 -6.92
N LYS A 2 -7.05 6.52 -7.41
CA LYS A 2 -8.07 5.93 -6.52
C LYS A 2 -7.45 4.84 -5.66
N ARG A 3 -7.91 4.72 -4.40
CA ARG A 3 -7.46 3.66 -3.47
C ARG A 3 -7.55 2.28 -4.10
N ARG A 4 -8.65 1.97 -4.80
CA ARG A 4 -8.85 0.69 -5.49
C ARG A 4 -7.73 0.36 -6.48
N ASP A 5 -7.21 1.37 -7.18
CA ASP A 5 -6.16 1.18 -8.18
C ASP A 5 -4.82 0.92 -7.49
N LEU A 6 -4.55 1.61 -6.36
CA LEU A 6 -3.40 1.33 -5.52
C LEU A 6 -3.46 -0.10 -4.96
N LEU A 7 -4.62 -0.52 -4.44
CA LEU A 7 -4.78 -1.86 -3.87
C LEU A 7 -4.52 -2.96 -4.90
N LYS A 8 -5.00 -2.81 -6.14
CA LYS A 8 -4.68 -3.76 -7.22
C LYS A 8 -3.18 -3.89 -7.45
N ILE A 9 -2.46 -2.77 -7.53
CA ILE A 9 -1.01 -2.78 -7.71
C ILE A 9 -0.32 -3.47 -6.53
N LEU A 10 -0.78 -3.20 -5.30
CA LEU A 10 -0.25 -3.83 -4.10
C LEU A 10 -0.49 -5.35 -4.11
N GLU A 11 -1.69 -5.80 -4.49
CA GLU A 11 -2.01 -7.23 -4.63
C GLU A 11 -1.16 -7.90 -5.72
N GLU A 12 -0.96 -7.26 -6.87
CA GLU A 12 -0.10 -7.76 -7.95
C GLU A 12 1.38 -7.85 -7.53
N MET A 13 1.82 -6.96 -6.63
CA MET A 13 3.15 -7.02 -6.01
C MET A 13 3.27 -8.06 -4.89
N GLY A 14 2.21 -8.83 -4.58
CA GLY A 14 2.21 -9.77 -3.45
C GLY A 14 2.12 -9.10 -2.07
N CYS A 15 1.70 -7.83 -2.00
CA CYS A 15 1.44 -7.17 -0.73
C CYS A 15 0.10 -7.63 -0.16
N ARG A 16 0.11 -8.04 1.12
CA ARG A 16 -1.08 -8.43 1.85
C ARG A 16 -1.42 -7.43 2.95
N LEU A 17 -2.70 -7.33 3.26
CA LEU A 17 -3.17 -6.61 4.43
C LEU A 17 -2.71 -7.35 5.69
N SER A 18 -1.84 -6.69 6.47
CA SER A 18 -1.29 -7.22 7.72
C SER A 18 -2.18 -6.90 8.91
N ARG A 19 -2.62 -5.64 9.04
CA ARG A 19 -3.52 -5.22 10.13
C ARG A 19 -4.32 -3.99 9.78
N HIS A 20 -5.47 -3.85 10.44
CA HIS A 20 -6.26 -2.64 10.42
C HIS A 20 -5.78 -1.68 11.52
N GLY A 21 -5.28 -0.51 11.13
CA GLY A 21 -5.12 0.62 12.05
C GLY A 21 -6.45 1.37 12.21
N GLY A 22 -6.43 2.45 12.98
CA GLY A 22 -7.60 3.32 13.15
C GLY A 22 -8.00 3.97 11.81
N ASN A 23 -7.14 4.83 11.27
CA ASN A 23 -7.43 5.61 10.04
C ASN A 23 -6.75 5.06 8.77
N HIS A 24 -5.94 4.01 8.89
CA HIS A 24 -5.17 3.43 7.80
C HIS A 24 -5.09 1.91 7.92
N ASP A 25 -4.85 1.25 6.81
CA ASP A 25 -4.57 -0.18 6.72
C ASP A 25 -3.07 -0.42 6.57
N TRP A 26 -2.53 -1.43 7.21
CA TRP A 26 -1.14 -1.82 7.05
C TRP A 26 -1.04 -2.88 5.97
N TYR A 27 -0.28 -2.59 4.92
CA TYR A 27 0.07 -3.55 3.88
C TYR A 27 1.53 -3.97 4.05
N THR A 28 1.76 -5.27 3.99
CA THR A 28 3.08 -5.88 4.09
C THR A 28 3.36 -6.67 2.83
N ASN A 29 4.50 -6.41 2.21
CA ASN A 29 4.99 -7.26 1.13
C ASN A 29 5.73 -8.45 1.74
N GLU A 30 5.26 -9.67 1.45
CA GLU A 30 5.88 -10.89 1.98
C GLU A 30 7.26 -11.15 1.37
N GLU A 31 7.48 -10.73 0.12
CA GLU A 31 8.74 -10.89 -0.61
C GLU A 31 9.84 -9.97 -0.06
N THR A 32 9.53 -8.68 0.11
CA THR A 32 10.51 -7.68 0.57
C THR A 32 10.53 -7.51 2.10
N ARG A 33 9.56 -8.11 2.80
CA ARG A 33 9.27 -7.93 4.24
C ARG A 33 9.02 -6.47 4.66
N GLN A 34 8.77 -5.59 3.69
CA GLN A 34 8.47 -4.17 3.95
C GLN A 34 7.00 -4.00 4.30
N SER A 35 6.71 -3.06 5.20
CA SER A 35 5.35 -2.74 5.62
C SER A 35 5.07 -1.24 5.53
N GLN A 36 3.91 -0.88 5.02
CA GLN A 36 3.53 0.51 4.82
C GLN A 36 2.05 0.75 5.11
N ALA A 37 1.75 1.89 5.73
CA ALA A 37 0.39 2.35 5.98
C ALA A 37 -0.24 2.91 4.70
N VAL A 38 -1.43 2.42 4.37
CA VAL A 38 -2.27 2.85 3.25
C VAL A 38 -3.54 3.50 3.80
N PRO A 39 -3.83 4.77 3.47
CA PRO A 39 -5.03 5.44 3.96
C PRO A 39 -6.31 4.82 3.39
N ARG A 40 -7.42 4.91 4.14
CA ARG A 40 -8.71 4.32 3.75
C ARG A 40 -9.60 5.21 2.86
N HIS A 41 -9.25 6.49 2.69
CA HIS A 41 -10.03 7.39 1.85
C HIS A 41 -9.96 6.98 0.36
N ASN A 42 -10.96 7.38 -0.41
CA ASN A 42 -11.10 6.95 -1.81
C ASN A 42 -10.04 7.54 -2.74
N GLU A 43 -9.58 8.76 -2.45
CA GLU A 43 -8.63 9.50 -3.29
C GLU A 43 -7.28 9.66 -2.60
N ILE A 44 -6.28 8.95 -3.11
CA ILE A 44 -4.92 8.99 -2.59
C ILE A 44 -4.11 9.92 -3.47
N ASN A 45 -3.33 10.81 -2.86
CA ASN A 45 -2.39 11.64 -3.60
C ASN A 45 -1.41 10.76 -4.40
N ASP A 46 -1.27 11.03 -5.70
CA ASP A 46 -0.39 10.27 -6.61
C ASP A 46 1.05 10.17 -6.11
N TYR A 47 1.58 11.23 -5.49
CA TYR A 47 2.92 11.23 -4.93
C TYR A 47 3.03 10.27 -3.73
N LEU A 48 2.02 10.28 -2.85
CA LEU A 48 1.97 9.37 -1.70
C LEU A 48 1.90 7.92 -2.17
N ALA A 49 1.03 7.62 -3.12
CA ALA A 49 0.91 6.29 -3.69
C ALA A 49 2.21 5.77 -4.31
N LYS A 50 2.88 6.58 -5.15
CA LYS A 50 4.17 6.23 -5.74
C LYS A 50 5.22 5.95 -4.66
N THR A 51 5.21 6.72 -3.58
CA THR A 51 6.11 6.52 -2.44
C THR A 51 5.82 5.20 -1.73
N ILE A 52 4.54 4.85 -1.52
CA ILE A 52 4.12 3.58 -0.91
C ILE A 52 4.60 2.40 -1.77
N ILE A 53 4.33 2.44 -3.08
CA ILE A 53 4.76 1.40 -4.04
C ILE A 53 6.28 1.26 -4.03
N LYS A 54 7.03 2.37 -4.09
CA LYS A 54 8.49 2.35 -4.06
C LYS A 54 9.02 1.67 -2.80
N LYS A 55 8.50 2.04 -1.63
CA LYS A 55 8.90 1.43 -0.35
C LYS A 55 8.60 -0.06 -0.28
N LEU A 56 7.43 -0.49 -0.79
CA LEU A 56 7.03 -1.90 -0.78
C LEU A 56 7.74 -2.74 -1.85
N SER A 57 8.20 -2.10 -2.93
CA SER A 57 8.97 -2.75 -4.00
C SER A 57 10.42 -3.08 -3.59
N GLY A 58 10.90 -2.60 -2.44
CA GLY A 58 12.27 -2.84 -1.98
C GLY A 58 13.36 -2.22 -2.87
N LYS A 59 13.01 -1.22 -3.69
CA LYS A 59 13.92 -0.50 -4.61
C LYS A 59 14.32 0.89 -4.09
#